data_AF-A0A5C7MRM1-F1
#
_entry.id   AF-A0A5C7MRM1-F1
#
_cell.length_a   1.000
_cell.length_b   1.000
_cell.length_c   1.000
_cell.angle_alpha   90.00
_cell.angle_beta   90.00
_cell.angle_gamma   90.00
#
_symmetry.space_group_name_H-M   'P 1'
#
loop_
_entity.id
_entity.type
_entity.pdbx_description
1 polymer ?
#
loop_
_entity_poly.entity_id
_entity_poly.type
_entity_poly.pdbx_seq_one_letter_code
_entity_poly.pdbx_strand_id
1 'polypeptide(L)'
;MSAGLAAAMIGVLASAADAMSTSEIHERLHEQKSRDITPGQVRAGLIDLQRRGLIIRTQDDRYRLRAAAAHVAVTSDVLLDNDVPAGVPVPEVPEVES
;
A
#
# COMPACT_ATOMS: atom_id res chain seq x y z
N MET A 1 6.11 -17.41 -4.76
CA MET A 1 6.30 -16.15 -4.01
C MET A 1 5.18 -16.04 -2.98
N SER A 2 5.45 -15.70 -1.71
CA SER A 2 4.36 -15.51 -0.74
C SER A 2 3.66 -14.18 -0.99
N ALA A 3 2.34 -14.13 -0.84
CA ALA A 3 1.55 -12.91 -1.01
C ALA A 3 1.98 -11.80 -0.02
N GLY A 4 2.42 -12.19 1.19
CA GLY A 4 2.88 -11.26 2.23
C GLY A 4 4.16 -10.50 1.86
N LEU A 5 5.15 -11.15 1.24
CA LEU A 5 6.39 -10.47 0.83
C LEU A 5 6.12 -9.43 -0.26
N ALA A 6 5.28 -9.78 -1.24
CA ALA A 6 4.91 -8.85 -2.32
C ALA A 6 4.16 -7.63 -1.78
N ALA A 7 3.22 -7.82 -0.84
CA ALA A 7 2.50 -6.73 -0.19
C ALA A 7 3.46 -5.82 0.61
N ALA A 8 4.40 -6.39 1.36
CA ALA A 8 5.40 -5.61 2.09
C ALA A 8 6.28 -4.78 1.15
N MET A 9 6.72 -5.36 0.02
CA MET A 9 7.51 -4.65 -0.99
C MET A 9 6.74 -3.50 -1.65
N ILE A 10 5.45 -3.71 -1.95
CA ILE A 10 4.58 -2.65 -2.45
C ILE A 10 4.42 -1.54 -1.41
N GLY A 11 4.24 -1.90 -0.13
CA GLY A 11 4.15 -0.93 0.96
C GLY A 11 5.41 -0.07 1.11
N VAL A 12 6.59 -0.70 1.09
CA VAL A 12 7.88 0.03 1.10
C VAL A 12 7.98 1.00 -0.08
N LEU A 13 7.69 0.53 -1.30
CA LEU A 13 7.76 1.36 -2.50
C LEU A 13 6.66 2.44 -2.56
N ALA A 14 5.51 2.23 -1.91
CA ALA A 14 4.44 3.22 -1.79
C ALA A 14 4.82 4.36 -0.85
N SER A 15 5.56 4.06 0.22
CA SER A 15 6.06 5.05 1.18
C SER A 15 7.27 5.86 0.68
N ALA A 16 7.85 5.45 -0.45
CA ALA A 16 9.05 6.08 -1.01
C ALA A 16 8.69 7.27 -1.89
N ALA A 17 9.32 8.43 -1.63
CA ALA A 17 9.18 9.61 -2.48
C ALA A 17 9.80 9.41 -3.88
N ASP A 18 10.86 8.58 -3.95
CA ASP A 18 11.62 8.31 -5.16
C ASP A 18 11.85 6.80 -5.36
N ALA A 19 12.36 6.43 -6.54
CA ALA A 19 12.75 5.06 -6.82
C ALA A 19 13.83 4.57 -5.83
N MET A 20 13.75 3.32 -5.39
CA MET A 20 14.65 2.71 -4.42
C MET A 20 15.51 1.60 -5.02
N SER A 21 16.74 1.46 -4.56
CA SER A 21 17.59 0.33 -4.93
C SER A 21 17.12 -0.97 -4.25
N THR A 22 17.58 -2.11 -4.76
CA THR A 22 17.26 -3.41 -4.15
C THR A 22 17.72 -3.50 -2.69
N SER A 23 18.88 -2.91 -2.35
CA SER A 23 19.41 -2.92 -0.98
C SER A 23 18.59 -2.05 -0.04
N GLU A 24 18.19 -0.85 -0.47
CA GLU A 24 17.33 0.04 0.33
C GLU A 24 15.97 -0.63 0.63
N ILE A 25 15.39 -1.32 -0.35
CA ILE A 25 14.14 -2.07 -0.17
C ILE A 25 14.35 -3.21 0.84
N HIS A 26 15.47 -3.92 0.74
CA HIS A 26 15.81 -5.01 1.66
C HIS A 26 15.98 -4.52 3.10
N GLU A 27 16.73 -3.44 3.30
CA GLU A 27 16.92 -2.80 4.61
C GLU A 27 15.58 -2.39 5.23
N ARG A 28 14.71 -1.72 4.46
CA ARG A 28 13.40 -1.28 4.95
C ARG A 28 12.47 -2.44 5.30
N LEU A 29 12.50 -3.52 4.52
CA LEU A 29 11.74 -4.74 4.85
C LEU A 29 12.26 -5.40 6.14
N HIS A 30 13.57 -5.35 6.36
CA HIS A 30 14.19 -5.85 7.58
C HIS A 30 13.81 -5.01 8.81
N GLU A 31 13.81 -3.69 8.69
CA GLU A 31 13.39 -2.76 9.75
C GLU A 31 11.92 -2.94 10.15
N GLN A 32 11.04 -3.27 9.19
CA GLN A 32 9.63 -3.58 9.44
C GLN A 32 9.39 -4.93 10.15
N LYS A 33 10.44 -5.54 10.71
CA LYS A 33 10.43 -6.82 11.45
C LYS A 33 9.83 -7.99 10.66
N SER A 34 9.84 -7.91 9.32
CA SER A 34 9.51 -9.04 8.47
C SER A 34 10.70 -10.01 8.46
N ARG A 35 10.58 -11.11 9.21
CA ARG A 35 11.50 -12.27 9.32
C ARG A 35 12.47 -12.43 8.14
N ASP A 36 13.78 -12.56 8.41
CA ASP A 36 14.85 -13.10 7.55
C ASP A 36 14.58 -13.09 6.03
N ILE A 37 14.21 -11.93 5.50
CA ILE A 37 14.10 -11.76 4.06
C ILE A 37 15.53 -11.71 3.53
N THR A 38 15.87 -12.62 2.63
CA THR A 38 17.17 -12.62 1.97
C THR A 38 17.17 -11.66 0.78
N PRO A 39 18.32 -11.10 0.39
CA PRO A 39 18.43 -10.29 -0.83
C PRO A 39 17.96 -11.03 -2.10
N GLY A 40 18.08 -12.36 -2.12
CA GLY A 40 17.57 -13.20 -3.21
C GLY A 40 16.04 -13.19 -3.32
N GLN A 41 15.34 -13.23 -2.18
CA GLN A 41 13.88 -13.15 -2.15
C GLN A 41 13.39 -11.75 -2.57
N VAL A 42 14.09 -10.69 -2.20
CA VAL A 42 13.78 -9.32 -2.66
C VAL A 42 13.92 -9.23 -4.18
N ARG A 43 15.05 -9.70 -4.74
CA ARG A 43 15.24 -9.72 -6.21
C ARG A 43 14.15 -10.50 -6.93
N ALA A 44 13.81 -11.70 -6.43
CA ALA A 44 12.76 -12.51 -7.02
C ALA A 44 11.38 -11.80 -6.98
N GLY A 45 11.08 -11.12 -5.87
CA GLY A 45 9.86 -10.32 -5.73
C GLY A 45 9.82 -9.12 -6.68
N LEU A 46 10.93 -8.40 -6.86
CA LEU A 46 11.01 -7.26 -7.78
C LEU A 46 10.76 -7.70 -9.23
N ILE A 47 11.35 -8.83 -9.63
CA ILE A 47 11.13 -9.41 -10.96
C ILE A 47 9.65 -9.76 -11.16
N ASP A 48 9.00 -10.38 -10.17
CA ASP A 48 7.57 -10.72 -10.26
C ASP A 48 6.68 -9.48 -10.36
N LEU A 49 6.90 -8.49 -9.48
CA LEU A 49 6.16 -7.23 -9.49
C LEU A 49 6.34 -6.46 -10.80
N GLN A 50 7.54 -6.49 -11.38
CA GLN A 50 7.83 -5.88 -12.67
C GLN A 50 7.12 -6.61 -13.81
N ARG A 51 7.15 -7.95 -13.83
CA ARG A 51 6.42 -8.77 -14.82
C ARG A 51 4.91 -8.52 -14.78
N ARG A 52 4.37 -8.29 -13.58
CA ARG A 52 2.96 -7.93 -13.35
C ARG A 52 2.64 -6.46 -13.66
N GLY A 53 3.64 -5.66 -14.04
CA GLY A 53 3.48 -4.25 -14.40
C GLY A 53 3.18 -3.32 -13.22
N LEU A 54 3.40 -3.76 -11.98
CA LEU A 54 3.12 -3.00 -10.75
C LEU A 54 4.22 -2.00 -10.41
N ILE A 55 5.47 -2.34 -10.76
CA ILE A 55 6.64 -1.49 -10.56
C ILE A 55 7.39 -1.26 -11.88
N ILE A 56 8.20 -0.21 -11.92
CA ILE A 56 9.08 0.13 -13.03
C ILE A 56 10.51 0.16 -12.51
N ARG A 57 11.44 -0.44 -13.26
CA ARG A 57 12.88 -0.32 -13.06
C ARG A 57 13.40 0.90 -13.83
N THR A 58 14.10 1.81 -13.15
CA THR A 58 14.78 2.97 -13.75
C THR A 58 16.10 2.56 -14.39
N GLN A 59 16.74 3.49 -15.10
CA GLN A 59 18.05 3.25 -15.73
C GLN A 59 19.15 2.98 -14.70
N ASP A 60 19.03 3.52 -13.49
CA ASP A 60 20.00 3.36 -12.39
C ASP A 60 19.77 2.10 -11.52
N ASP A 61 19.04 1.11 -12.03
CA ASP A 61 18.68 -0.10 -11.28
C ASP A 61 17.88 0.16 -9.99
N ARG A 62 17.03 1.20 -10.02
CA ARG A 62 16.12 1.54 -8.92
C ARG A 62 14.68 1.21 -9.31
N TYR A 63 13.83 0.97 -8.32
CA TYR A 63 12.47 0.47 -8.51
C TYR A 63 11.49 1.47 -7.88
N ARG A 64 10.39 1.77 -8.59
CA ARG A 64 9.28 2.58 -8.07
C ARG A 64 7.95 1.98 -8.47
N LEU A 65 6.89 2.31 -7.75
CA LEU A 65 5.54 1.95 -8.16
C LEU A 65 5.18 2.62 -9.50
N ARG A 66 4.45 1.88 -10.33
CA ARG A 66 3.79 2.45 -11.49
C ARG A 66 2.62 3.32 -11.01
N ALA A 67 2.47 4.53 -11.55
CA ALA A 67 1.43 5.47 -11.12
C ALA A 67 -0.01 4.90 -11.19
N ALA A 68 -0.29 3.99 -12.13
CA ALA A 68 -1.58 3.28 -12.19
C ALA A 68 -1.80 2.28 -11.03
N ALA A 69 -0.73 1.73 -10.45
CA ALA A 69 -0.75 0.83 -9.31
C ALA A 69 -0.72 1.56 -7.95
N ALA A 70 -0.17 2.78 -7.90
CA ALA A 70 -0.20 3.62 -6.70
C ALA A 70 -1.64 3.90 -6.21
N HIS A 71 -2.60 4.00 -7.15
CA HIS A 71 -4.02 4.20 -6.83
C HIS A 71 -4.65 2.99 -6.09
N VAL A 72 -4.11 1.78 -6.28
CA VAL A 72 -4.61 0.54 -5.65
C VAL A 72 -4.08 0.38 -4.22
N ALA A 73 -2.90 0.93 -3.93
CA ALA A 73 -2.29 0.86 -2.60
C ALA A 73 -2.94 1.83 -1.59
N VAL A 74 -3.51 2.94 -2.06
CA VAL A 74 -4.12 4.00 -1.21
C VAL A 74 -5.55 3.66 -0.76
N THR A 75 -6.22 2.71 -1.42
CA THR A 75 -7.61 2.35 -1.13
C THR A 75 -7.82 1.34 0.00
N SER A 76 -6.76 0.83 0.64
CA SER A 76 -6.88 -0.23 1.66
C SER A 76 -6.81 0.27 3.12
N ASP A 77 -6.90 1.58 3.36
CA ASP A 77 -6.78 2.18 4.71
C ASP A 77 -8.06 2.86 5.23
N VAL A 78 -9.24 2.55 4.68
CA VAL A 78 -10.52 3.11 5.16
C VAL A 78 -11.55 2.01 5.34
N LEU A 79 -11.54 1.33 6.49
CA LEU A 79 -12.73 0.77 7.15
C LEU A 79 -12.35 0.48 8.62
N LEU A 80 -12.42 1.49 9.50
CA LEU A 80 -12.80 1.41 10.93
C LEU A 80 -12.52 2.76 11.63
N ASP A 81 -13.25 3.79 11.24
CA ASP A 81 -13.59 4.89 12.16
C ASP A 81 -15.11 4.98 12.18
N ASN A 82 -15.73 4.20 13.08
CA ASN A 82 -17.11 4.43 13.49
C ASN A 82 -17.13 5.60 14.49
N ASP A 83 -16.75 6.79 14.01
CA ASP A 83 -17.07 8.04 14.69
C ASP A 83 -18.29 8.61 13.96
N VAL A 84 -19.48 8.32 14.48
CA VAL A 84 -20.73 8.98 14.10
C VAL A 84 -21.04 10.05 15.15
N PRO A 85 -20.46 11.26 15.07
CA PRO A 85 -20.95 12.38 15.84
C PRO A 85 -21.98 13.11 14.99
N ALA A 86 -23.25 12.96 15.36
CA ALA A 86 -24.18 14.07 15.54
C ALA A 86 -25.59 13.51 15.71
N GLY A 87 -26.15 13.73 16.90
CA GLY A 87 -27.59 13.85 17.05
C GLY A 87 -28.07 14.92 16.08
N VAL A 88 -28.63 14.49 14.97
CA VAL A 88 -29.47 15.32 14.12
C VAL A 88 -30.83 15.34 14.82
N PRO A 89 -31.33 16.49 15.31
CA PRO A 89 -32.66 16.53 15.88
C PRO A 89 -33.66 16.22 14.76
N VAL A 90 -34.47 15.18 14.98
CA VAL A 90 -35.59 14.84 14.12
C VAL A 90 -36.60 15.98 14.24
N PRO A 91 -36.94 16.70 13.16
CA PRO A 91 -38.05 17.64 13.21
C PRO A 91 -39.35 16.86 13.37
N GLU A 92 -40.10 17.14 14.43
CA GLU A 92 -41.44 16.61 14.64
C GLU A 92 -42.33 17.02 13.46
N VAL A 93 -42.98 16.04 12.84
CA VAL A 93 -43.92 16.27 11.74
C VAL A 93 -45.21 16.83 12.36
N PRO A 94 -45.78 17.95 11.86
CA PRO A 94 -47.02 18.48 12.40
C PRO A 94 -48.16 17.45 12.23
N GLU A 95 -48.84 17.15 13.33
CA GLU A 95 -50.06 16.35 13.35
C GLU A 95 -51.11 17.03 12.47
N VAL A 96 -51.59 16.33 11.45
CA VAL A 96 -52.70 16.81 10.64
C VAL A 96 -53.99 16.35 11.32
N GLU A 97 -54.76 17.30 11.85
CA GLU A 97 -56.13 17.09 12.31
C GLU A 97 -57.01 16.52 11.18
N SER A 98 -57.78 15.48 11.49
CA SER A 98 -59.06 15.13 10.83
C SER A 98 -59.94 14.35 11.81
#